data_AF-A0A081DC67-F1
#
_entry.id   AF-A0A081DC67-F1
#
_cell.length_a   1.000
_cell.length_b   1.000
_cell.length_c   1.000
_cell.angle_alpha   90.00
_cell.angle_beta   90.00
_cell.angle_gamma   90.00
#
_symmetry.space_group_name_H-M   'P 1'
#
loop_
_entity.id
_entity.type
_entity.pdbx_description
1 polymer ?
#
loop_
_entity_poly.entity_id
_entity_poly.type
_entity_poly.pdbx_seq_one_letter_code
_entity_poly.pdbx_strand_id
1 'polypeptide(L)' 'MIRIAVQKSGRLSDKSLQLLKDCGIKFDNGGRKLSTQAKNFPMEILF' A
#
# COMPACT_ATOMS: atom_id res chain seq x y z
N MET A 1 0.17 -6.99 -14.29
CA MET A 1 0.86 -6.47 -13.09
C MET A 1 -0.06 -5.41 -12.49
N ILE A 2 -0.44 -5.54 -11.22
CA ILE A 2 -1.43 -4.64 -10.59
C ILE A 2 -0.70 -3.49 -9.90
N ARG A 3 -1.07 -2.25 -10.20
CA ARG A 3 -0.54 -1.06 -9.53
C ARG A 3 -1.69 -0.26 -8.94
N ILE A 4 -1.60 0.08 -7.67
CA ILE A 4 -2.60 0.88 -6.96
C ILE A 4 -1.94 2.13 -6.43
N ALA A 5 -2.47 3.29 -6.78
CA ALA A 5 -2.08 4.55 -6.16
C ALA A 5 -2.96 4.84 -4.94
N VAL A 6 -2.31 5.13 -3.83
CA VAL A 6 -2.93 5.50 -2.56
C VAL A 6 -2.44 6.89 -2.22
N GLN A 7 -3.25 7.67 -1.52
CA GLN A 7 -2.88 9.01 -1.11
C GLN A 7 -1.69 8.99 -0.14
N LYS A 8 -0.69 9.84 -0.36
CA LYS A 8 0.54 9.94 0.45
C LYS A 8 0.32 10.10 1.95
N SER A 9 -0.69 10.87 2.33
CA SER A 9 -0.98 11.17 3.73
C SER A 9 -2.43 11.64 3.91
N GLY A 10 -2.99 11.40 5.10
CA GLY A 10 -4.34 11.82 5.49
C GLY A 10 -5.26 10.65 5.80
N ARG A 11 -6.47 10.96 6.29
CA ARG A 11 -7.45 9.97 6.81
C ARG A 11 -7.83 8.87 5.82
N LEU A 12 -7.73 9.15 4.52
CA LEU A 12 -8.03 8.17 3.47
C LEU A 12 -6.89 7.16 3.31
N SER A 13 -5.64 7.60 3.45
CA SER A 13 -4.45 6.76 3.32
C SER A 13 -4.46 5.64 4.36
N ASP A 14 -4.62 5.98 5.64
CA ASP A 14 -4.62 4.98 6.72
C ASP A 14 -5.71 3.93 6.54
N LYS A 15 -6.92 4.36 6.15
CA LYS A 15 -8.04 3.46 5.86
C LYS A 15 -7.78 2.56 4.66
N SER A 16 -7.25 3.09 3.57
CA SER A 16 -6.90 2.31 2.38
C SER A 16 -5.80 1.28 2.69
N LEU A 17 -4.77 1.66 3.45
CA LEU A 17 -3.70 0.76 3.84
C LEU A 17 -4.20 -0.33 4.81
N GLN A 18 -5.10 0.02 5.72
CA GLN A 18 -5.73 -0.95 6.61
C GLN A 18 -6.58 -1.95 5.83
N LEU A 19 -7.36 -1.50 4.86
CA LEU A 19 -8.18 -2.36 4.01
C LEU A 19 -7.33 -3.34 3.19
N LEU A 20 -6.19 -2.88 2.64
CA LEU A 20 -5.24 -3.76 1.95
C LEU A 20 -4.63 -4.81 2.90
N LYS A 21 -4.32 -4.44 4.14
CA LYS A 21 -3.86 -5.39 5.17
C LYS A 21 -4.94 -6.39 5.54
N ASP A 22 -6.19 -5.96 5.65
CA ASP A 22 -7.34 -6.82 5.96
C ASP A 22 -7.64 -7.81 4.81
N CYS A 23 -7.37 -7.41 3.56
CA CYS A 23 -7.35 -8.32 2.41
C CYS A 23 -6.18 -9.32 2.45
N GLY A 24 -5.31 -9.26 3.46
CA GLY A 24 -4.16 -10.14 3.61
C GLY A 24 -2.93 -9.72 2.82
N ILE A 25 -2.89 -8.51 2.24
CA ILE A 25 -1.74 -8.03 1.48
C ILE A 25 -0.68 -7.52 2.46
N LYS A 26 0.50 -8.13 2.43
CA LYS A 26 1.64 -7.77 3.27
C LYS A 26 2.56 -6.83 2.50
N PHE A 27 2.65 -5.59 2.94
CA PHE A 27 3.54 -4.58 2.35
C PHE A 27 4.24 -3.78 3.44
N ASP A 28 5.36 -3.17 3.09
CA ASP A 28 6.16 -2.37 4.01
C ASP A 28 5.85 -0.88 3.81
N ASN A 29 5.41 -0.19 4.87
CA ASN A 29 5.10 1.24 4.84
C ASN A 29 6.30 2.05 5.36
N GLY A 30 7.46 1.88 4.72
CA GLY A 30 8.66 2.64 5.08
C GLY A 30 8.48 4.11 4.71
N GLY A 31 8.39 5.00 5.71
CA GLY A 31 7.94 6.40 5.59
C GLY A 31 8.72 7.36 4.67
N ARG A 32 9.65 6.87 3.83
CA ARG A 32 10.33 7.64 2.78
C ARG A 32 10.20 7.04 1.38
N LYS A 33 9.44 5.96 1.20
CA LYS A 33 9.28 5.30 -0.11
C LYS A 33 8.06 5.88 -0.85
N LEU A 34 8.25 6.22 -2.13
CA LEU A 34 7.18 6.65 -3.04
C LEU A 34 6.37 5.47 -3.58
N SER A 35 6.93 4.26 -3.49
CA SER A 35 6.24 3.02 -3.84
C SER A 35 6.74 1.85 -2.98
N THR A 36 5.89 0.85 -2.79
CA THR A 36 6.24 -0.41 -2.14
C THR A 36 5.63 -1.57 -2.91
N GLN A 37 6.36 -2.68 -2.99
CA GLN A 37 5.81 -3.93 -3.49
C GLN A 37 5.24 -4.75 -2.35
N ALA A 38 4.12 -5.43 -2.61
CA ALA A 38 3.62 -6.42 -1.69
C ALA A 38 4.52 -7.65 -1.68
N LYS A 39 4.75 -8.21 -0.49
CA LYS A 39 5.62 -9.38 -0.26
C LYS A 39 4.95 -10.71 -0.65
N ASN A 40 3.62 -10.73 -0.74
CA ASN A 40 2.84 -11.96 -0.93
C ASN A 40 1.91 -11.93 -2.15
N PHE A 41 1.90 -10.84 -2.91
CA PHE A 41 1.04 -10.69 -4.08
C PHE A 41 1.75 -9.84 -5.14
N PRO A 42 1.63 -10.12 -6.45
CA PRO A 42 2.30 -9.36 -7.50
C PRO A 42 1.62 -8.00 -7.74
N MET A 43 1.63 -7.14 -6.72
CA MET A 43 1.15 -5.76 -6.78
C MET A 43 2.17 -4.75 -6.26
N GLU A 44 2.00 -3.54 -6.76
CA GLU A 44 2.77 -2.36 -6.37
C GLU A 44 1.81 -1.29 -5.85
N ILE A 45 2.15 -0.74 -4.69
CA ILE A 45 1.40 0.34 -4.04
C ILE A 45 2.24 1.60 -4.20
N LEU A 46 1.65 2.63 -4.79
CA LEU A 46 2.23 3.96 -4.94
C LEU A 46 1.64 4.83 -3.82
N PHE A 47 2.48 5.56 -3.08
CA PHE A 47 2.09 6.46 -1.98
C PHE A 47 2.21 7.93 -2.40
#